data_AF-A0A3G8YH38-F1
#
_entry.id   AF-A0A3G8YH38-F1
#
_cell.length_a   1.000
_cell.length_b   1.000
_cell.length_c   1.000
_cell.angle_alpha   90.00
_cell.angle_beta   90.00
_cell.angle_gamma   90.00
#
_symmetry.space_group_name_H-M   'P 1'
#
loop_
_entity.id
_entity.type
_entity.pdbx_description
1 polymer ?
#
loop_
_entity_poly.entity_id
_entity_poly.type
_entity_poly.pdbx_seq_one_letter_code
_entity_poly.pdbx_strand_id
1 'polypeptide(L)'
;MTVRCVVWLAALSLLPVAHAAAEGTAPVLVTFAGDDAASLLGVWDTQRWLSPPQAVPKVKADTGYRVQGLTGPSVDAVGGSPVSYDGPCADFFSVNLTPKRVAKQTLIATRADLKARPRSVTALPTSGSVYLSVIKAELQKRGLSTPQLKLQQVIRADLDGDGKDEVLLEASFFKDSDAANPVPSPNAAAGDYSLLLLRSVVNGKTKTTVLGEDAVLKASNDIDAPRMNLRYSLEGVADLNGDGTMEIITSESYYEGFTLYAWTWTPAQGLRKVLQTGCGV
;
A
#
# COMPACT_ATOMS: atom_id res chain seq x y z
N MET A 1 62.10 -26.41 -0.44
CA MET A 1 61.54 -25.35 0.41
C MET A 1 60.33 -24.78 -0.29
N THR A 2 59.13 -25.15 0.16
CA THR A 2 57.86 -24.84 -0.51
C THR A 2 57.18 -23.72 0.26
N VAL A 3 57.18 -22.50 -0.28
CA VAL A 3 56.49 -21.35 0.31
C VAL A 3 55.03 -21.39 -0.12
N ARG A 4 54.12 -21.73 0.80
CA ARG A 4 52.67 -21.60 0.61
C ARG A 4 52.27 -20.14 0.88
N CYS A 5 51.88 -19.43 -0.17
CA CYS A 5 51.28 -18.11 -0.09
C CYS A 5 49.80 -18.28 0.29
N VAL A 6 49.43 -17.94 1.53
CA VAL A 6 48.03 -17.89 1.97
C VAL A 6 47.49 -16.51 1.63
N VAL A 7 46.61 -16.43 0.63
CA VAL A 7 45.86 -15.21 0.31
C VAL A 7 44.66 -15.14 1.24
N TRP A 8 44.67 -14.17 2.16
CA TRP A 8 43.51 -13.83 2.97
C TRP A 8 42.56 -12.94 2.13
N LEU A 9 41.43 -13.50 1.70
CA LEU A 9 40.31 -12.70 1.22
C LEU A 9 39.59 -12.10 2.44
N ALA A 10 39.78 -10.80 2.67
CA ALA A 10 38.94 -10.04 3.58
C ALA A 10 37.55 -9.87 2.95
N ALA A 11 36.55 -10.54 3.51
CA ALA A 11 35.15 -10.29 3.17
C ALA A 11 34.76 -8.91 3.71
N LEU A 12 34.73 -7.89 2.84
CA LEU A 12 34.10 -6.60 3.15
C LEU A 12 32.59 -6.84 3.29
N SER A 13 32.12 -6.98 4.52
CA SER A 13 30.70 -6.89 4.85
C SER A 13 30.24 -5.45 4.61
N LEU A 14 29.59 -5.20 3.47
CA LEU A 14 28.85 -3.97 3.21
C LEU A 14 27.70 -3.92 4.22
N LEU A 15 27.88 -3.17 5.31
CA LEU A 15 26.76 -2.81 6.17
C LEU A 15 25.84 -1.88 5.35
N PRO A 16 24.52 -2.10 5.35
CA PRO A 16 23.61 -1.17 4.71
C PRO A 16 23.77 0.21 5.35
N VAL A 17 24.00 1.23 4.52
CA VAL A 17 24.06 2.62 4.96
C VAL A 17 22.62 3.02 5.32
N ALA A 18 22.32 3.08 6.61
CA ALA A 18 21.07 3.64 7.09
C ALA A 18 21.00 5.09 6.61
N HIS A 19 20.01 5.40 5.76
CA HIS A 19 19.75 6.79 5.39
C HIS A 19 19.02 7.45 6.55
N ALA A 20 19.44 8.66 6.91
CA ALA A 20 18.72 9.44 7.89
C ALA A 20 17.35 9.81 7.30
N ALA A 21 16.29 9.58 8.07
CA ALA A 21 14.95 10.06 7.73
C ALA A 21 14.96 11.58 7.49
N ALA A 22 13.97 12.05 6.74
CA ALA A 22 13.82 13.47 6.44
C ALA A 22 13.68 14.31 7.71
N GLU A 23 14.40 15.43 7.74
CA GLU A 23 14.20 16.47 8.74
C GLU A 23 12.90 17.24 8.47
N GLY A 24 12.30 17.75 9.55
CA GLY A 24 11.05 18.52 9.50
C GLY A 24 9.82 17.65 9.24
N THR A 25 8.81 18.23 8.59
CA THR A 25 7.53 17.56 8.33
C THR A 25 7.46 17.03 6.91
N ALA A 26 6.99 15.81 6.72
CA ALA A 26 6.68 15.21 5.42
C ALA A 26 5.23 14.70 5.41
N PRO A 27 4.27 15.54 4.97
CA PRO A 27 2.89 15.12 4.79
C PRO A 27 2.75 14.09 3.67
N VAL A 28 1.86 13.13 3.90
CA VAL A 28 1.48 12.09 2.94
C VAL A 28 0.02 12.30 2.56
N LEU A 29 -0.23 12.51 1.28
CA LEU A 29 -1.58 12.66 0.74
C LEU A 29 -1.89 11.53 -0.23
N VAL A 30 -3.17 11.14 -0.31
CA VAL A 30 -3.68 10.12 -1.22
C VAL A 30 -4.88 10.67 -1.98
N THR A 31 -4.89 10.59 -3.31
CA THR A 31 -6.05 10.90 -4.16
C THR A 31 -6.52 9.62 -4.81
N PHE A 32 -7.72 9.15 -4.49
CA PHE A 32 -8.28 7.95 -5.10
C PHE A 32 -8.62 8.15 -6.58
N ALA A 33 -8.67 7.06 -7.33
CA ALA A 33 -9.16 7.08 -8.69
C ALA A 33 -10.59 7.66 -8.75
N GLY A 34 -10.81 8.65 -9.60
CA GLY A 34 -12.08 9.36 -9.74
C GLY A 34 -12.15 10.69 -8.98
N ASP A 35 -11.29 10.90 -7.98
CA ASP A 35 -11.30 12.10 -7.14
C ASP A 35 -10.38 13.21 -7.70
N ASP A 36 -10.64 14.45 -7.30
CA ASP A 36 -9.82 15.64 -7.60
C ASP A 36 -9.20 16.30 -6.37
N ALA A 37 -9.54 15.84 -5.17
CA ALA A 37 -8.98 16.27 -3.89
C ALA A 37 -8.14 15.15 -3.26
N ALA A 38 -7.04 15.51 -2.60
CA ALA A 38 -6.23 14.54 -1.87
C ALA A 38 -6.68 14.45 -0.42
N SER A 39 -6.56 13.29 0.19
CA SER A 39 -6.83 13.05 1.60
C SER A 39 -5.53 12.99 2.38
N LEU A 40 -5.48 13.64 3.55
CA LEU A 40 -4.33 13.58 4.45
C LEU A 40 -4.30 12.22 5.15
N LEU A 41 -3.32 11.38 4.80
CA LEU A 41 -3.08 10.11 5.48
C LEU A 41 -2.31 10.32 6.80
N GLY A 42 -1.45 11.33 6.83
CA GLY A 42 -0.72 11.75 8.03
C GLY A 42 0.57 12.47 7.68
N VAL A 43 1.46 12.61 8.68
CA VAL A 43 2.72 13.35 8.54
C VAL A 43 3.84 12.60 9.27
N TRP A 44 5.01 12.45 8.64
CA TRP A 44 6.24 12.21 9.38
C TRP A 44 6.75 13.54 9.96
N ASP A 45 6.97 13.62 11.27
CA ASP A 45 7.49 14.80 11.96
C ASP A 45 8.84 14.46 12.60
N THR A 46 9.89 14.48 11.79
CA THR A 46 11.31 14.22 12.09
C THR A 46 11.64 12.84 12.69
N GLN A 47 10.90 12.35 13.67
CA GLN A 47 11.14 11.10 14.40
C GLN A 47 9.90 10.24 14.60
N ARG A 48 8.71 10.75 14.28
CA ARG A 48 7.46 10.02 14.53
C ARG A 48 6.41 10.30 13.46
N TRP A 49 5.54 9.33 13.30
CA TRP A 49 4.31 9.47 12.51
C TRP A 49 3.22 10.15 13.34
N LEU A 50 2.54 11.11 12.73
CA LEU A 50 1.39 11.82 13.28
C LEU A 50 0.12 11.40 12.52
N SER A 51 -0.93 11.08 13.26
CA SER A 51 -2.26 10.85 12.67
C SER A 51 -2.82 12.13 12.05
N PRO A 52 -3.84 12.06 11.18
CA PRO A 52 -4.38 13.25 10.52
C PRO A 52 -4.78 14.38 11.51
N PRO A 53 -5.53 14.15 12.61
CA PRO A 53 -5.85 15.22 13.56
C PRO A 53 -4.62 15.87 14.20
N GLN A 54 -3.58 15.09 14.47
CA GLN A 54 -2.31 15.59 15.03
C GLN A 54 -1.47 16.33 13.99
N ALA A 55 -1.62 15.96 12.72
CA ALA A 55 -0.87 16.46 11.58
C ALA A 55 -1.40 17.79 11.06
N VAL A 56 -2.70 18.08 11.17
CA VAL A 56 -3.30 19.31 10.60
C VAL A 56 -2.54 20.59 10.94
N PRO A 57 -2.14 20.87 12.20
CA PRO A 57 -1.41 22.09 12.54
C PRO A 57 0.01 22.18 11.94
N LYS A 58 0.53 21.06 11.41
CA LYS A 58 1.88 20.91 10.86
C LYS A 58 1.92 20.96 9.33
N VAL A 59 0.79 20.73 8.66
CA VAL A 59 0.67 20.83 7.22
C VAL A 59 0.48 22.30 6.85
N LYS A 60 1.45 22.87 6.15
CA LYS A 60 1.40 24.26 5.71
C LYS A 60 0.76 24.36 4.33
N ALA A 61 -0.03 25.41 4.10
CA ALA A 61 -0.34 25.83 2.74
C ALA A 61 0.95 26.09 1.96
N ASP A 62 0.84 26.02 0.63
CA ASP A 62 1.93 26.23 -0.32
C ASP A 62 3.08 25.22 -0.20
N THR A 63 2.83 24.08 0.46
CA THR A 63 3.79 22.97 0.49
C THR A 63 3.89 22.34 -0.90
N GLY A 64 5.11 22.20 -1.41
CA GLY A 64 5.37 21.53 -2.68
C GLY A 64 5.34 20.00 -2.54
N TYR A 65 4.68 19.34 -3.48
CA TYR A 65 4.53 17.88 -3.54
C TYR A 65 4.98 17.32 -4.89
N ARG A 66 5.52 16.09 -4.84
CA ARG A 66 5.55 15.19 -5.99
C ARG A 66 4.38 14.24 -5.89
N VAL A 67 3.53 14.25 -6.91
CA VAL A 67 2.35 13.39 -7.05
C VAL A 67 2.69 12.27 -8.02
N GLN A 68 2.43 11.03 -7.64
CA GLN A 68 2.76 9.86 -8.46
C GLN A 68 1.73 8.75 -8.25
N GLY A 69 1.49 7.94 -9.28
CA GLY A 69 0.65 6.74 -9.15
C GLY A 69 1.37 5.63 -8.40
N LEU A 70 1.05 4.38 -8.71
CA LEU A 70 1.83 3.24 -8.24
C LEU A 70 3.10 3.01 -9.08
N THR A 71 2.99 3.26 -10.39
CA THR A 71 4.11 3.23 -11.34
C THR A 71 4.14 4.52 -12.15
N GLY A 72 5.14 4.68 -13.03
CA GLY A 72 5.25 5.83 -13.93
C GLY A 72 5.84 7.09 -13.27
N PRO A 73 5.92 8.20 -14.03
CA PRO A 73 6.58 9.42 -13.59
C PRO A 73 5.77 10.16 -12.51
N SER A 74 6.47 10.96 -11.71
CA SER A 74 5.86 11.94 -10.82
C SER A 74 5.59 13.25 -11.54
N VAL A 75 4.67 14.04 -10.99
CA VAL A 75 4.35 15.39 -11.43
C VAL A 75 4.32 16.30 -10.22
N ASP A 76 4.65 17.58 -10.41
CA ASP A 76 4.65 18.54 -9.32
C ASP A 76 3.23 19.05 -9.04
N ALA A 77 2.98 19.32 -7.75
CA ALA A 77 1.79 20.01 -7.27
C ALA A 77 2.12 20.85 -6.03
N VAL A 78 1.22 21.77 -5.70
CA VAL A 78 1.27 22.57 -4.47
C VAL A 78 -0.01 22.27 -3.68
N GLY A 79 0.14 21.94 -2.39
CA GLY A 79 -0.99 21.64 -1.53
C GLY A 79 -1.42 22.83 -0.67
N GLY A 80 -2.74 22.96 -0.49
CA GLY A 80 -3.34 23.91 0.44
C GLY A 80 -3.31 23.43 1.90
N SER A 81 -3.98 24.19 2.77
CA SER A 81 -4.23 23.76 4.15
C SER A 81 -5.22 22.58 4.20
N PRO A 82 -5.09 21.66 5.15
CA PRO A 82 -6.08 20.61 5.36
C PRO A 82 -7.43 21.18 5.79
N VAL A 83 -8.52 20.60 5.26
CA VAL A 83 -9.90 20.93 5.61
C VAL A 83 -10.60 19.66 6.03
N SER A 84 -11.16 19.66 7.24
CA SER A 84 -11.95 18.57 7.79
C SER A 84 -13.23 18.36 6.96
N TYR A 85 -13.68 17.12 6.83
CA TYR A 85 -15.01 16.82 6.32
C TYR A 85 -16.06 17.03 7.43
N ASP A 86 -17.32 17.22 7.06
CA ASP A 86 -18.40 17.22 8.03
C ASP A 86 -18.65 15.81 8.61
N GLY A 87 -19.46 15.73 9.67
CA GLY A 87 -19.90 14.45 10.23
C GLY A 87 -20.54 13.57 9.14
N PRO A 88 -20.22 12.27 9.07
CA PRO A 88 -19.55 11.43 10.09
C PRO A 88 -18.00 11.44 10.05
N CYS A 89 -17.36 12.19 9.15
CA CYS A 89 -15.93 12.04 8.86
C CYS A 89 -15.08 13.25 9.30
N ALA A 90 -15.36 13.81 10.47
CA ALA A 90 -14.65 14.99 10.99
C ALA A 90 -13.13 14.80 11.15
N ASP A 91 -12.66 13.56 11.34
CA ASP A 91 -11.24 13.22 11.42
C ASP A 91 -10.60 12.86 10.07
N PHE A 92 -11.37 12.94 8.99
CA PHE A 92 -10.89 12.85 7.62
C PHE A 92 -10.67 14.26 7.08
N PHE A 93 -9.52 14.49 6.43
CA PHE A 93 -9.12 15.83 5.98
C PHE A 93 -8.76 15.83 4.51
N SER A 94 -9.37 16.74 3.74
CA SER A 94 -9.00 17.01 2.35
C SER A 94 -7.88 18.05 2.28
N VAL A 95 -7.03 17.93 1.26
CA VAL A 95 -5.99 18.87 0.88
C VAL A 95 -6.11 19.09 -0.63
N ASN A 96 -6.45 20.31 -1.02
CA ASN A 96 -6.51 20.68 -2.43
C ASN A 96 -5.10 20.74 -3.02
N LEU A 97 -4.89 20.07 -4.14
CA LEU A 97 -3.66 20.10 -4.92
C LEU A 97 -3.81 21.00 -6.15
N THR A 98 -2.79 21.82 -6.43
CA THR A 98 -2.71 22.68 -7.62
C THR A 98 -1.50 22.28 -8.48
N PRO A 99 -1.67 21.97 -9.77
CA PRO A 99 -2.94 21.95 -10.51
C PRO A 99 -3.85 20.80 -10.05
N LYS A 100 -5.17 21.04 -10.08
CA LYS A 100 -6.17 20.00 -9.85
C LYS A 100 -6.09 18.92 -10.93
N ARG A 101 -6.28 17.66 -10.54
CA ARG A 101 -6.25 16.51 -11.46
C ARG A 101 -7.29 15.50 -11.03
N VAL A 102 -8.17 15.12 -11.94
CA VAL A 102 -9.01 13.92 -11.74
C VAL A 102 -8.13 12.70 -11.95
N ALA A 103 -7.91 11.95 -10.88
CA ALA A 103 -7.00 10.82 -10.88
C ALA A 103 -7.61 9.63 -11.63
N LYS A 104 -6.89 9.04 -12.60
CA LYS A 104 -7.34 7.82 -13.30
C LYS A 104 -6.98 6.52 -12.56
N GLN A 105 -6.14 6.65 -11.54
CA GLN A 105 -5.63 5.62 -10.65
C GLN A 105 -5.34 6.32 -9.32
N THR A 106 -5.24 5.59 -8.21
CA THR A 106 -4.82 6.20 -6.94
C THR A 106 -3.44 6.85 -7.07
N LEU A 107 -3.31 8.06 -6.53
CA LEU A 107 -2.09 8.85 -6.52
C LEU A 107 -1.64 9.10 -5.08
N ILE A 108 -0.33 9.08 -4.86
CA ILE A 108 0.32 9.46 -3.61
C ILE A 108 1.03 10.78 -3.85
N ALA A 109 0.86 11.74 -2.93
CA ALA A 109 1.64 12.96 -2.90
C ALA A 109 2.59 12.94 -1.70
N THR A 110 3.88 13.12 -1.95
CA THR A 110 4.93 13.27 -0.93
C THR A 110 5.61 14.61 -1.09
N ARG A 111 6.31 15.10 -0.05
CA ARG A 111 7.08 16.36 -0.12
C ARG A 111 8.03 16.36 -1.32
N ALA A 112 8.11 17.48 -2.04
CA ALA A 112 8.76 17.53 -3.36
C ALA A 112 10.28 17.30 -3.35
N ASP A 113 10.96 17.55 -2.23
CA ASP A 113 12.38 17.31 -2.03
C ASP A 113 12.70 15.82 -1.74
N LEU A 114 11.71 15.03 -1.32
CA LEU A 114 11.90 13.61 -1.03
C LEU A 114 12.08 12.79 -2.30
N LYS A 115 13.03 11.87 -2.26
CA LYS A 115 13.15 10.81 -3.26
C LYS A 115 12.21 9.67 -2.90
N ALA A 116 10.90 9.91 -3.04
CA ALA A 116 9.85 8.97 -2.61
C ALA A 116 9.86 7.61 -3.31
N ARG A 117 10.62 7.44 -4.40
CA ARG A 117 10.94 6.13 -4.97
C ARG A 117 12.44 6.01 -5.13
N PRO A 118 13.18 5.66 -4.06
CA PRO A 118 14.62 5.51 -4.15
C PRO A 118 15.02 4.35 -5.07
N ARG A 119 14.11 3.39 -5.26
CA ARG A 119 14.22 2.18 -6.07
C ARG A 119 13.00 2.00 -6.97
N SER A 120 13.10 1.11 -7.96
CA SER A 120 12.04 0.91 -8.94
C SER A 120 10.82 0.19 -8.37
N VAL A 121 9.63 0.66 -8.75
CA VAL A 121 8.35 -0.02 -8.52
C VAL A 121 7.83 -0.46 -9.88
N THR A 122 7.74 -1.77 -10.11
CA THR A 122 7.45 -2.35 -11.43
C THR A 122 6.15 -3.14 -11.40
N ALA A 123 5.23 -2.82 -12.30
CA ALA A 123 4.05 -3.65 -12.53
C ALA A 123 4.42 -4.88 -13.38
N LEU A 124 3.96 -6.05 -12.95
CA LEU A 124 4.09 -7.31 -13.68
C LEU A 124 2.73 -7.74 -14.26
N PRO A 125 2.72 -8.61 -15.29
CA PRO A 125 1.46 -9.11 -15.85
C PRO A 125 0.63 -9.89 -14.82
N THR A 126 -0.67 -9.62 -14.78
CA THR A 126 -1.64 -10.33 -13.93
C THR A 126 -2.01 -11.72 -14.45
N SER A 127 -1.56 -12.09 -15.65
CA SER A 127 -1.75 -13.41 -16.26
C SER A 127 -0.66 -14.44 -15.90
N GLY A 128 0.31 -14.06 -15.05
CA GLY A 128 1.43 -14.94 -14.66
C GLY A 128 0.99 -16.19 -13.88
N SER A 129 1.27 -17.38 -14.43
CA SER A 129 0.88 -18.67 -13.85
C SER A 129 1.43 -18.92 -12.44
N VAL A 130 2.63 -18.42 -12.15
CA VAL A 130 3.26 -18.51 -10.81
C VAL A 130 2.41 -17.79 -9.76
N TYR A 131 1.97 -16.56 -10.04
CA TYR A 131 1.21 -15.77 -9.07
C TYR A 131 -0.22 -16.27 -8.93
N LEU A 132 -0.86 -16.70 -10.03
CA LEU A 132 -2.15 -17.36 -9.98
C LEU A 132 -2.11 -18.63 -9.10
N SER A 133 -1.03 -19.42 -9.18
CA SER A 133 -0.86 -20.60 -8.34
C SER A 133 -0.73 -20.27 -6.86
N VAL A 134 -0.07 -19.14 -6.52
CA VAL A 134 0.02 -18.66 -5.14
C VAL A 134 -1.36 -18.26 -4.62
N ILE A 135 -2.09 -17.43 -5.37
CA ILE A 135 -3.44 -17.02 -4.98
C ILE A 135 -4.35 -18.23 -4.80
N LYS A 136 -4.31 -19.19 -5.73
CA LYS A 136 -5.06 -20.44 -5.62
C LYS A 136 -4.73 -21.19 -4.33
N ALA A 137 -3.44 -21.37 -4.02
CA ALA A 137 -3.02 -22.07 -2.82
C ALA A 137 -3.47 -21.33 -1.54
N GLU A 138 -3.40 -20.01 -1.51
CA GLU A 138 -3.87 -19.20 -0.38
C GLU A 138 -5.40 -19.28 -0.20
N LEU A 139 -6.18 -19.21 -1.28
CA LEU A 139 -7.64 -19.36 -1.21
C LEU A 139 -8.04 -20.79 -0.79
N GLN A 140 -7.35 -21.82 -1.28
CA GLN A 140 -7.60 -23.20 -0.90
C GLN A 140 -7.29 -23.47 0.58
N LYS A 141 -6.21 -22.89 1.12
CA LYS A 141 -5.92 -22.94 2.57
C LYS A 141 -7.05 -22.34 3.42
N ARG A 142 -7.81 -21.40 2.86
CA ARG A 142 -8.95 -20.73 3.50
C ARG A 142 -10.28 -21.45 3.29
N GLY A 143 -10.30 -22.58 2.56
CA GLY A 143 -11.49 -23.38 2.33
C GLY A 143 -12.19 -23.12 0.99
N LEU A 144 -11.72 -22.18 0.18
CA LEU A 144 -12.21 -21.98 -1.20
C LEU A 144 -11.51 -22.99 -2.12
N SER A 145 -12.14 -24.14 -2.34
CA SER A 145 -11.53 -25.27 -3.07
C SER A 145 -11.37 -25.03 -4.58
N THR A 146 -12.32 -24.31 -5.19
CA THR A 146 -12.40 -24.04 -6.64
C THR A 146 -12.59 -22.55 -6.94
N PRO A 147 -11.66 -21.68 -6.51
CA PRO A 147 -11.83 -20.24 -6.63
C PRO A 147 -11.74 -19.77 -8.09
N GLN A 148 -12.54 -18.76 -8.45
CA GLN A 148 -12.36 -18.03 -9.70
C GLN A 148 -11.19 -17.05 -9.55
N LEU A 149 -10.03 -17.38 -10.13
CA LEU A 149 -8.81 -16.61 -9.94
C LEU A 149 -8.84 -15.31 -10.75
N LYS A 150 -8.67 -14.18 -10.05
CA LYS A 150 -8.62 -12.83 -10.62
C LYS A 150 -7.55 -12.02 -9.92
N LEU A 151 -6.38 -11.93 -10.56
CA LEU A 151 -5.33 -11.01 -10.13
C LEU A 151 -5.66 -9.60 -10.63
N GLN A 152 -5.75 -8.66 -9.71
CA GLN A 152 -5.97 -7.24 -10.02
C GLN A 152 -4.63 -6.55 -10.23
N GLN A 153 -3.62 -6.90 -9.43
CA GLN A 153 -2.33 -6.25 -9.49
C GLN A 153 -1.19 -7.15 -9.01
N VAL A 154 -0.03 -6.99 -9.65
CA VAL A 154 1.23 -7.59 -9.24
C VAL A 154 2.31 -6.53 -9.30
N ILE A 155 2.84 -6.13 -8.15
CA ILE A 155 3.91 -5.15 -8.05
C ILE A 155 5.17 -5.81 -7.53
N ARG A 156 6.30 -5.47 -8.15
CA ARG A 156 7.63 -5.86 -7.72
C ARG A 156 8.42 -4.62 -7.30
N ALA A 157 8.99 -4.65 -6.10
CA ALA A 157 9.82 -3.58 -5.56
C ALA A 157 10.73 -4.12 -4.45
N ASP A 158 11.96 -3.62 -4.38
CA ASP A 158 12.86 -3.78 -3.23
C ASP A 158 12.40 -2.81 -2.12
N LEU A 159 11.68 -3.31 -1.10
CA LEU A 159 11.04 -2.47 -0.10
C LEU A 159 12.02 -1.99 0.97
N ASP A 160 12.96 -2.83 1.39
CA ASP A 160 13.87 -2.58 2.52
C ASP A 160 15.28 -2.13 2.11
N GLY A 161 15.58 -2.10 0.81
CA GLY A 161 16.85 -1.66 0.25
C GLY A 161 17.94 -2.71 0.28
N ASP A 162 17.62 -4.00 0.45
CA ASP A 162 18.60 -5.07 0.50
C ASP A 162 19.03 -5.60 -0.89
N GLY A 163 18.46 -5.05 -1.96
CA GLY A 163 18.72 -5.43 -3.35
C GLY A 163 17.92 -6.66 -3.82
N LYS A 164 17.04 -7.22 -2.99
CA LYS A 164 16.09 -8.26 -3.37
C LYS A 164 14.70 -7.64 -3.50
N ASP A 165 14.00 -8.06 -4.53
CA ASP A 165 12.63 -7.60 -4.74
C ASP A 165 11.64 -8.40 -3.89
N GLU A 166 10.74 -7.68 -3.24
CA GLU A 166 9.45 -8.19 -2.80
C GLU A 166 8.41 -8.15 -3.93
N VAL A 167 7.37 -8.98 -3.78
CA VAL A 167 6.23 -9.00 -4.69
C VAL A 167 4.93 -8.82 -3.91
N LEU A 168 4.21 -7.74 -4.19
CA LEU A 168 2.85 -7.49 -3.71
C LEU A 168 1.84 -8.06 -4.72
N LEU A 169 0.86 -8.80 -4.22
CA LEU A 169 -0.18 -9.45 -5.01
C LEU A 169 -1.56 -9.01 -4.52
N GLU A 170 -2.33 -8.36 -5.39
CA GLU A 170 -3.74 -8.07 -5.17
C GLU A 170 -4.59 -9.01 -6.03
N ALA A 171 -5.52 -9.71 -5.39
CA ALA A 171 -6.49 -10.56 -6.06
C ALA A 171 -7.87 -10.37 -5.44
N SER A 172 -8.88 -10.19 -6.26
CA SER A 172 -10.26 -10.09 -5.78
C SER A 172 -11.25 -10.53 -6.84
N PHE A 173 -12.33 -11.13 -6.37
CA PHE A 173 -13.46 -11.54 -7.17
C PHE A 173 -14.72 -11.36 -6.34
N PHE A 174 -15.67 -10.58 -6.86
CA PHE A 174 -17.00 -10.43 -6.31
C PHE A 174 -18.00 -10.77 -7.41
N LYS A 175 -18.89 -11.73 -7.13
CA LYS A 175 -19.79 -12.31 -8.13
C LYS A 175 -20.68 -11.27 -8.82
N ASP A 176 -21.12 -10.28 -8.05
CA ASP A 176 -22.04 -9.24 -8.50
C ASP A 176 -21.31 -7.92 -8.84
N SER A 177 -20.03 -8.01 -9.23
CA SER A 177 -19.20 -6.84 -9.56
C SER A 177 -18.44 -6.99 -10.87
N ASP A 178 -18.01 -5.85 -11.43
CA ASP A 178 -17.11 -5.83 -12.58
C ASP A 178 -15.74 -6.39 -12.18
N ALA A 179 -15.24 -7.37 -12.94
CA ALA A 179 -13.95 -7.99 -12.66
C ALA A 179 -12.76 -7.03 -12.80
N ALA A 180 -12.89 -5.97 -13.61
CA ALA A 180 -11.85 -4.96 -13.84
C ALA A 180 -11.88 -3.82 -12.82
N ASN A 181 -13.02 -3.60 -12.16
CA ASN A 181 -13.14 -2.66 -11.06
C ASN A 181 -14.04 -3.25 -9.96
N PRO A 182 -13.51 -4.19 -9.17
CA PRO A 182 -14.29 -4.91 -8.18
C PRO A 182 -14.73 -3.98 -7.05
N VAL A 183 -16.02 -3.93 -6.80
CA VAL A 183 -16.65 -3.16 -5.72
C VAL A 183 -17.21 -4.13 -4.69
N PRO A 184 -16.90 -3.97 -3.39
CA PRO A 184 -17.47 -4.81 -2.35
C PRO A 184 -19.00 -4.69 -2.32
N SER A 185 -19.68 -5.84 -2.21
CA SER A 185 -21.13 -5.91 -2.10
C SER A 185 -21.57 -5.87 -0.63
N PRO A 186 -22.69 -5.19 -0.29
CA PRO A 186 -23.33 -5.35 1.02
C PRO A 186 -23.93 -6.76 1.21
N ASN A 187 -24.08 -7.53 0.12
CA ASN A 187 -24.60 -8.89 0.10
C ASN A 187 -23.57 -9.82 -0.55
N ALA A 188 -22.62 -10.29 0.25
CA ALA A 188 -21.54 -11.19 -0.12
C ALA A 188 -22.06 -12.56 -0.61
N ALA A 189 -21.59 -12.99 -1.78
CA ALA A 189 -21.89 -14.31 -2.31
C ALA A 189 -20.84 -15.34 -1.90
N ALA A 190 -21.25 -16.60 -1.73
CA ALA A 190 -20.28 -17.68 -1.55
C ALA A 190 -19.32 -17.76 -2.75
N GLY A 191 -18.01 -17.78 -2.45
CA GLY A 191 -16.94 -17.73 -3.45
C GLY A 191 -16.35 -16.34 -3.68
N ASP A 192 -16.98 -15.28 -3.14
CA ASP A 192 -16.39 -13.94 -3.14
C ASP A 192 -15.11 -13.92 -2.29
N TYR A 193 -14.12 -13.13 -2.71
CA TYR A 193 -12.90 -12.93 -1.95
C TYR A 193 -12.18 -11.64 -2.32
N SER A 194 -11.34 -11.18 -1.38
CA SER A 194 -10.27 -10.22 -1.61
C SER A 194 -9.03 -10.66 -0.84
N LEU A 195 -7.87 -10.69 -1.50
CA LEU A 195 -6.58 -11.01 -0.91
C LEU A 195 -5.55 -9.96 -1.33
N LEU A 196 -4.85 -9.42 -0.34
CA LEU A 196 -3.66 -8.62 -0.55
C LEU A 196 -2.49 -9.29 0.18
N LEU A 197 -1.47 -9.70 -0.59
CA LEU A 197 -0.35 -10.49 -0.09
C LEU A 197 0.97 -9.81 -0.40
N LEU A 198 1.94 -10.01 0.47
CA LEU A 198 3.34 -9.66 0.26
C LEU A 198 4.18 -10.94 0.24
N ARG A 199 4.96 -11.14 -0.81
CA ARG A 199 5.91 -12.24 -0.93
C ARG A 199 7.32 -11.71 -0.85
N SER A 200 8.14 -12.35 -0.02
CA SER A 200 9.55 -12.02 0.15
C SER A 200 10.41 -13.28 0.24
N VAL A 201 11.72 -13.12 0.15
CA VAL A 201 12.68 -14.22 0.37
C VAL A 201 13.43 -13.99 1.68
N VAL A 202 13.12 -14.80 2.69
CA VAL A 202 13.74 -14.71 4.01
C VAL A 202 14.58 -15.98 4.22
N ASN A 203 15.90 -15.82 4.43
CA ASN A 203 16.84 -16.94 4.62
C ASN A 203 16.74 -18.00 3.50
N GLY A 204 16.65 -17.56 2.24
CA GLY A 204 16.54 -18.43 1.07
C GLY A 204 15.18 -19.12 0.89
N LYS A 205 14.19 -18.83 1.74
CA LYS A 205 12.84 -19.39 1.65
C LYS A 205 11.85 -18.30 1.29
N THR A 206 10.95 -18.60 0.35
CA THR A 206 9.84 -17.69 0.06
C THR A 206 8.85 -17.68 1.23
N LYS A 207 8.54 -16.50 1.73
CA LYS A 207 7.51 -16.26 2.74
C LYS A 207 6.38 -15.47 2.11
N THR A 208 5.15 -15.81 2.47
CA THR A 208 3.95 -15.03 2.14
C THR A 208 3.42 -14.41 3.43
N THR A 209 3.30 -13.09 3.44
CA THR A 209 2.65 -12.31 4.49
C THR A 209 1.30 -11.83 3.97
N VAL A 210 0.25 -12.00 4.76
CA VAL A 210 -1.09 -11.47 4.44
C VAL A 210 -1.15 -10.03 4.90
N LEU A 211 -1.49 -9.11 3.99
CA LEU A 211 -1.72 -7.69 4.29
C LEU A 211 -3.21 -7.40 4.51
N GLY A 212 -4.08 -8.15 3.83
CA GLY A 212 -5.53 -8.06 3.97
C GLY A 212 -6.21 -9.28 3.37
N GLU A 213 -7.31 -9.73 3.99
CA GLU A 213 -8.06 -10.89 3.52
C GLU A 213 -9.56 -10.82 3.85
N ASP A 214 -10.37 -11.25 2.89
CA ASP A 214 -11.75 -11.64 3.06
C ASP A 214 -12.05 -12.79 2.11
N ALA A 215 -12.73 -13.82 2.60
CA ALA A 215 -13.09 -15.01 1.83
C ALA A 215 -14.44 -15.54 2.30
N VAL A 216 -15.41 -15.54 1.39
CA VAL A 216 -16.79 -15.86 1.69
C VAL A 216 -17.04 -17.33 1.41
N LEU A 217 -16.97 -18.16 2.45
CA LEU A 217 -17.18 -19.60 2.31
C LEU A 217 -18.66 -19.98 2.19
N LYS A 218 -19.53 -19.17 2.78
CA LYS A 218 -20.98 -19.33 2.78
C LYS A 218 -21.64 -17.95 2.79
N ALA A 219 -22.64 -17.75 1.95
CA ALA A 219 -23.46 -16.55 1.96
C ALA A 219 -24.31 -16.50 3.24
N SER A 220 -24.65 -15.29 3.70
CA SER A 220 -25.66 -15.13 4.75
C SER A 220 -27.02 -15.59 4.22
N ASN A 221 -27.77 -16.30 5.05
CA ASN A 221 -29.18 -16.62 4.83
C ASN A 221 -30.12 -15.71 5.63
N ASP A 222 -29.55 -14.77 6.38
CA ASP A 222 -30.28 -13.76 7.14
C ASP A 222 -30.32 -12.47 6.32
N ILE A 223 -31.53 -12.06 5.94
CA ILE A 223 -31.76 -10.83 5.15
C ILE A 223 -31.57 -9.56 6.00
N ASP A 224 -31.76 -9.66 7.32
CA ASP A 224 -31.61 -8.56 8.26
C ASP A 224 -30.16 -8.44 8.77
N ALA A 225 -29.33 -9.45 8.50
CA ALA A 225 -27.90 -9.47 8.79
C ALA A 225 -27.11 -10.04 7.60
N PRO A 226 -27.08 -9.33 6.46
CA PRO A 226 -26.30 -9.77 5.31
C PRO A 226 -24.81 -9.74 5.65
N ARG A 227 -24.06 -10.67 5.05
CA ARG A 227 -22.60 -10.63 5.13
C ARG A 227 -22.12 -9.61 4.11
N MET A 228 -21.29 -8.66 4.52
CA MET A 228 -20.65 -7.69 3.62
C MET A 228 -19.29 -8.21 3.15
N ASN A 229 -18.89 -7.82 1.94
CA ASN A 229 -17.52 -8.04 1.46
C ASN A 229 -16.60 -6.92 1.94
N LEU A 230 -15.36 -7.28 2.24
CA LEU A 230 -14.26 -6.32 2.32
C LEU A 230 -13.39 -6.43 1.08
N ARG A 231 -13.00 -5.28 0.52
CA ARG A 231 -11.97 -5.21 -0.51
C ARG A 231 -10.70 -4.65 0.09
N TYR A 232 -9.59 -5.34 -0.16
CA TYR A 232 -8.24 -4.89 0.19
C TYR A 232 -7.46 -4.59 -1.08
N SER A 233 -6.92 -3.38 -1.21
CA SER A 233 -6.21 -2.95 -2.41
C SER A 233 -4.85 -2.35 -2.11
N LEU A 234 -3.92 -2.49 -3.05
CA LEU A 234 -2.63 -1.81 -3.02
C LEU A 234 -2.78 -0.42 -3.68
N GLU A 235 -2.61 0.62 -2.88
CA GLU A 235 -2.77 2.00 -3.33
C GLU A 235 -1.44 2.67 -3.66
N GLY A 236 -0.35 2.16 -3.08
CA GLY A 236 0.92 2.86 -3.17
C GLY A 236 2.13 2.10 -2.64
N VAL A 237 3.30 2.43 -3.19
CA VAL A 237 4.61 2.06 -2.65
C VAL A 237 5.53 3.28 -2.79
N ALA A 238 6.02 3.79 -1.67
CA ALA A 238 6.89 4.96 -1.64
C ALA A 238 7.64 5.07 -0.31
N ASP A 239 8.83 5.65 -0.33
CA ASP A 239 9.56 6.12 0.84
C ASP A 239 8.91 7.44 1.32
N LEU A 240 8.05 7.34 2.34
CA LEU A 240 7.19 8.43 2.79
C LEU A 240 7.88 9.35 3.80
N ASN A 241 8.93 8.86 4.48
CA ASN A 241 9.71 9.63 5.46
C ASN A 241 11.14 9.95 4.99
N GLY A 242 11.61 9.42 3.86
CA GLY A 242 12.96 9.63 3.33
C GLY A 242 14.05 8.76 3.95
N ASP A 243 13.71 7.73 4.74
CA ASP A 243 14.71 6.88 5.43
C ASP A 243 15.32 5.79 4.54
N GLY A 244 14.89 5.72 3.28
CA GLY A 244 15.34 4.75 2.32
C GLY A 244 14.59 3.42 2.36
N THR A 245 13.68 3.19 3.32
CA THR A 245 12.69 2.10 3.30
C THR A 245 11.44 2.60 2.59
N MET A 246 10.82 1.77 1.75
CA MET A 246 9.54 2.14 1.13
C MET A 246 8.37 1.60 1.95
N GLU A 247 7.48 2.48 2.38
CA GLU A 247 6.18 2.11 2.93
C GLU A 247 5.24 1.60 1.84
N ILE A 248 4.33 0.72 2.27
CA ILE A 248 3.21 0.21 1.49
C ILE A 248 1.97 0.97 1.91
N ILE A 249 1.22 1.53 0.95
CA ILE A 249 -0.09 2.12 1.20
C ILE A 249 -1.16 1.15 0.73
N THR A 250 -2.11 0.83 1.61
CA THR A 250 -3.22 -0.07 1.30
C THR A 250 -4.54 0.57 1.66
N SER A 251 -5.61 0.15 1.01
CA SER A 251 -6.98 0.43 1.42
C SER A 251 -7.68 -0.84 1.87
N GLU A 252 -8.60 -0.69 2.82
CA GLU A 252 -9.70 -1.58 3.08
C GLU A 252 -10.99 -0.80 2.75
N SER A 253 -11.90 -1.37 1.98
CA SER A 253 -13.18 -0.73 1.66
C SER A 253 -14.34 -1.69 1.78
N TYR A 254 -15.49 -1.15 2.18
CA TYR A 254 -16.80 -1.80 2.22
C TYR A 254 -17.84 -0.88 1.55
N TYR A 255 -19.11 -1.31 1.49
CA TYR A 255 -20.18 -0.59 0.77
C TYR A 255 -20.34 0.89 1.17
N GLU A 256 -20.00 1.24 2.41
CA GLU A 256 -20.30 2.55 3.01
C GLU A 256 -19.07 3.27 3.56
N GLY A 257 -17.88 2.73 3.32
CA GLY A 257 -16.68 3.35 3.85
C GLY A 257 -15.39 2.66 3.44
N PHE A 258 -14.30 3.28 3.87
CA PHE A 258 -12.97 2.78 3.66
C PHE A 258 -12.02 3.23 4.77
N THR A 259 -10.92 2.51 4.89
CA THR A 259 -9.76 2.90 5.67
C THR A 259 -8.51 2.80 4.80
N LEU A 260 -7.70 3.86 4.81
CA LEU A 260 -6.36 3.89 4.25
C LEU A 260 -5.33 3.64 5.35
N TYR A 261 -4.29 2.92 4.99
CA TYR A 261 -3.18 2.58 5.87
C TYR A 261 -1.85 2.85 5.17
N ALA A 262 -0.84 3.28 5.92
CA ALA A 262 0.56 3.12 5.51
C ALA A 262 1.26 2.15 6.45
N TRP A 263 2.12 1.32 5.88
CA TRP A 263 2.84 0.27 6.59
C TRP A 263 4.33 0.33 6.29
N THR A 264 5.16 0.24 7.33
CA THR A 264 6.57 -0.16 7.18
C THR A 264 6.65 -1.68 7.12
N TRP A 265 7.60 -2.22 6.37
CA TRP A 265 7.88 -3.64 6.34
C TRP A 265 9.38 -3.93 6.23
N THR A 266 9.85 -4.93 6.98
CA THR A 266 11.15 -5.58 6.73
C THR A 266 11.02 -7.08 6.98
N PRO A 267 11.92 -7.92 6.45
CA PRO A 267 11.98 -9.35 6.76
C PRO A 267 12.07 -9.63 8.26
N ALA A 268 12.77 -8.78 9.01
CA ALA A 268 13.02 -8.94 10.44
C ALA A 268 11.85 -8.48 11.31
N GLN A 269 11.24 -7.34 10.99
CA GLN A 269 10.18 -6.73 11.82
C GLN A 269 8.77 -7.11 11.37
N GLY A 270 8.61 -7.64 10.15
CA GLY A 270 7.30 -7.85 9.55
C GLY A 270 6.59 -6.53 9.26
N LEU A 271 5.28 -6.60 9.08
CA LEU A 271 4.44 -5.44 8.77
C LEU A 271 4.12 -4.65 10.04
N ARG A 272 4.29 -3.33 10.00
CA ARG A 272 3.90 -2.42 11.09
C ARG A 272 3.17 -1.21 10.53
N LYS A 273 1.96 -0.97 11.04
CA LYS A 273 1.16 0.21 10.70
C LYS A 273 1.84 1.46 11.20
N VAL A 274 1.95 2.47 10.35
CA VAL A 274 2.52 3.78 10.71
C VAL A 274 1.53 4.92 10.55
N LEU A 275 0.59 4.82 9.60
CA LEU A 275 -0.49 5.80 9.42
C LEU A 275 -1.82 5.09 9.19
N GLN A 276 -2.90 5.78 9.54
CA GLN A 276 -4.27 5.36 9.27
C GLN A 276 -5.17 6.58 9.13
N THR A 277 -6.08 6.55 8.16
CA THR A 277 -7.22 7.46 8.07
C THR A 277 -8.37 6.75 7.38
N GLY A 278 -9.59 7.26 7.45
CA GLY A 278 -10.74 6.62 6.83
C GLY A 278 -12.00 7.44 6.99
N CYS A 279 -13.02 7.04 6.26
CA CYS A 279 -14.34 7.63 6.32
C CYS A 279 -15.36 6.54 6.05
N GLY A 280 -16.46 6.54 6.80
CA GLY A 280 -17.56 5.60 6.62
C GLY A 280 -18.72 5.91 7.55
N VAL A 281 -19.88 5.34 7.23
CA VAL A 281 -21.08 5.30 8.09
C VAL A 281 -21.26 3.92 8.71
#